data_AF-A0A964LB28-F1
#
_entry.id   AF-A0A964LB28-F1
#
_cell.length_a   1.000
_cell.length_b   1.000
_cell.length_c   1.000
_cell.angle_alpha   90.00
_cell.angle_beta   90.00
_cell.angle_gamma   90.00
#
_symmetry.space_group_name_H-M   'P 1'
#
loop_
_entity.id
_entity.type
_entity.pdbx_description
1 polymer ?
#
loop_
_entity_poly.entity_id
_entity_poly.type
_entity_poly.pdbx_seq_one_letter_code
_entity_poly.pdbx_strand_id
1 'polypeptide(L)'
;MSTLNETGIQNRPPLILPPIPDPPPVVVAVPIPVVLPAPEEPEPAPPKAEKPSVDRVIRENAGYTLLAWIARFIVGVVMICNAFPLSFITAIAAFGWLQRRMQVIALRGWWRESPRRYEGTFQKFLETLGSDAPVERPRWFLRERIILTLENMSKGNSLWAFVRVSWTVVTLPVHSLLLNFKAGLTGLFATYMLTGWGCFIMLFSWYFGWFNSFHKGYEDAFLGFLSGLLGSFLLVLALLYVPMAQAHQAAAGEISAFFQFRIVTRLILTRLTAYVILFAGLTLTSLIFEIPRIFTVGDNFGPNVADTPQEAYWMLRNHFFVWSIFFFFALLVLKTVSALIYRSAMLKAVRAGTIRTTDLPPRLAHWFDKLEILPQAWLPQHVIITAVKTTISWKYRVMMFGVAFLLWMLFVMRFYTGYFLVFSEYRGILNHPVVQVPCIDWTPWHLVRGEEE
;
A
#
# COMPACT_ATOMS: atom_id res chain seq x y z
N MET A 1 16.93 63.18 10.88
CA MET A 1 16.55 62.75 12.23
C MET A 1 15.04 62.50 12.25
N SER A 2 14.60 61.26 12.10
CA SER A 2 13.22 60.85 12.34
C SER A 2 13.25 59.45 12.94
N THR A 3 12.73 59.33 14.15
CA THR A 3 12.75 58.14 14.99
C THR A 3 11.75 57.10 14.47
N LEU A 4 12.23 55.86 14.33
CA LEU A 4 11.45 54.65 14.12
C LEU A 4 10.72 54.30 15.42
N ASN A 5 9.39 54.26 15.39
CA ASN A 5 8.58 53.67 16.45
C ASN A 5 8.44 52.17 16.18
N GLU A 6 9.22 51.38 16.92
CA GLU A 6 9.07 49.93 17.07
C GLU A 6 7.87 49.64 17.97
N THR A 7 6.71 49.38 17.39
CA THR A 7 5.69 48.48 17.95
C THR A 7 4.64 48.29 16.87
N GLY A 8 4.76 47.21 16.09
CA GLY A 8 3.82 46.83 15.05
C GLY A 8 2.46 46.35 15.59
N ILE A 9 1.83 47.13 16.48
CA ILE A 9 0.49 46.88 16.98
C ILE A 9 -0.47 47.73 16.16
N GLN A 10 -1.09 47.11 15.16
CA GLN A 10 -2.24 47.68 14.47
C GLN A 10 -3.37 47.88 15.48
N ASN A 11 -3.71 49.14 15.78
CA ASN A 11 -4.93 49.52 16.47
C ASN A 11 -6.13 49.04 15.67
N ARG A 12 -6.75 47.93 16.10
CA ARG A 12 -8.07 47.53 15.60
C ARG A 12 -9.14 48.39 16.28
N PRO A 13 -10.20 48.80 15.56
CA PRO A 13 -11.30 49.56 16.15
C PRO A 13 -11.98 48.75 17.28
N PRO A 14 -12.54 49.42 18.29
CA PRO A 14 -13.19 48.77 19.43
C PRO A 14 -14.37 47.91 18.95
N LEU A 15 -14.46 46.70 19.50
CA LEU A 15 -15.52 45.75 19.23
C LEU A 15 -16.84 46.30 19.82
N ILE A 16 -17.73 46.80 18.97
CA ILE A 16 -19.09 47.17 19.36
C ILE A 16 -19.89 45.88 19.51
N LEU A 17 -20.12 45.44 20.75
CA LEU A 17 -21.02 44.32 21.05
C LEU A 17 -22.47 44.80 20.90
N PRO A 18 -23.36 44.01 20.27
CA PRO A 18 -24.78 44.31 20.25
C PRO A 18 -25.34 44.30 21.69
N PRO A 19 -26.34 45.16 21.99
CA PRO A 19 -26.94 45.25 23.32
C PRO A 19 -27.56 43.90 23.71
N ILE A 20 -27.35 43.52 24.97
CA ILE A 20 -27.93 42.34 25.60
C ILE A 20 -29.46 42.55 25.60
N PRO A 21 -30.26 41.65 25.00
CA PRO A 21 -31.72 41.75 25.07
C PRO A 21 -32.17 41.58 26.52
N ASP A 22 -33.09 42.45 26.94
CA ASP A 22 -33.67 42.43 28.28
C ASP A 22 -34.30 41.07 28.60
N PRO A 23 -34.21 40.59 29.86
CA PRO A 23 -34.89 39.38 30.27
C PRO A 23 -36.41 39.55 30.07
N PRO A 24 -37.10 38.52 29.53
CA PRO A 24 -38.54 38.59 29.34
C PRO A 24 -39.25 38.80 30.69
N PRO A 25 -40.36 39.56 30.71
CA PRO A 25 -41.11 39.81 31.92
C PRO A 25 -41.62 38.50 32.52
N VAL A 26 -41.36 38.32 33.81
CA VAL A 26 -41.91 37.23 34.61
C VAL A 26 -43.41 37.49 34.79
N VAL A 27 -44.21 36.89 33.91
CA VAL A 27 -45.66 36.82 34.06
C VAL A 27 -45.96 35.72 35.07
N VAL A 28 -46.24 36.12 36.31
CA VAL A 28 -46.83 35.25 37.32
C VAL A 28 -48.31 35.08 36.97
N ALA A 29 -48.61 34.08 36.14
CA ALA A 29 -49.97 33.60 35.92
C ALA A 29 -50.23 32.42 36.87
N VAL A 30 -51.16 32.60 37.79
CA VAL A 30 -51.73 31.55 38.62
C VAL A 30 -52.39 30.51 37.70
N PRO A 31 -52.04 29.21 37.78
CA PRO A 31 -52.66 28.22 36.92
C PRO A 31 -54.06 27.87 37.47
N ILE A 32 -55.07 28.21 36.67
CA ILE A 32 -56.38 27.53 36.70
C ILE A 32 -56.10 26.07 36.30
N PRO A 33 -56.67 25.06 36.99
CA PRO A 33 -56.51 23.66 36.61
C PRO A 33 -57.22 23.42 35.28
N VAL A 34 -56.46 23.53 34.18
CA VAL A 34 -56.87 23.03 32.88
C VAL A 34 -56.85 21.51 32.98
N VAL A 35 -58.03 20.91 32.96
CA VAL A 35 -58.22 19.48 32.74
C VAL A 35 -57.60 19.17 31.39
N LEU A 36 -56.38 18.62 31.42
CA LEU A 36 -55.71 18.09 30.24
C LEU A 36 -56.61 16.98 29.66
N PRO A 37 -56.99 17.05 28.38
CA PRO A 37 -57.59 15.90 27.71
C PRO A 37 -56.61 14.73 27.83
N ALA A 38 -57.18 13.54 28.03
CA ALA A 38 -56.43 12.30 28.20
C ALA A 38 -55.31 12.19 27.15
N PRO A 39 -54.12 11.68 27.53
CA PRO A 39 -53.02 11.52 26.59
C PRO A 39 -53.51 10.71 25.39
N GLU A 40 -53.49 11.34 24.21
CA GLU A 40 -53.71 10.62 22.96
C GLU A 40 -52.78 9.41 22.96
N GLU A 41 -53.38 8.24 22.72
CA GLU A 41 -52.66 6.99 22.59
C GLU A 41 -51.45 7.21 21.67
N PRO A 42 -50.24 6.84 22.09
CA PRO A 42 -49.06 7.03 21.27
C PRO A 42 -49.29 6.35 19.93
N GLU A 43 -49.20 7.12 18.84
CA GLU A 43 -49.28 6.61 17.48
C GLU A 43 -48.46 5.31 17.39
N PRO A 44 -49.04 4.22 16.86
CA PRO A 44 -48.35 2.95 16.77
C PRO A 44 -47.05 3.20 16.01
N ALA A 45 -45.94 2.90 16.69
CA ALA A 45 -44.60 3.11 16.16
C ALA A 45 -44.54 2.60 14.71
N PRO A 46 -44.01 3.40 13.76
CA PRO A 46 -43.99 3.02 12.36
C PRO A 46 -43.43 1.60 12.25
N PRO A 47 -44.09 0.71 11.48
CA PRO A 47 -43.74 -0.70 11.43
C PRO A 47 -42.23 -0.79 11.21
N LYS A 48 -41.53 -1.44 12.16
CA LYS A 48 -40.09 -1.68 12.09
C LYS A 48 -39.81 -2.20 10.68
N ALA A 49 -39.20 -1.36 9.85
CA ALA A 49 -38.87 -1.70 8.47
C ALA A 49 -38.19 -3.06 8.51
N GLU A 50 -38.91 -4.06 7.98
CA GLU A 50 -38.50 -5.46 8.04
C GLU A 50 -37.13 -5.51 7.39
N LYS A 51 -36.08 -5.77 8.18
CA LYS A 51 -34.72 -5.81 7.66
C LYS A 51 -34.74 -6.85 6.54
N PRO A 52 -34.49 -6.46 5.28
CA PRO A 52 -34.58 -7.40 4.17
C PRO A 52 -33.75 -8.62 4.53
N SER A 53 -34.40 -9.79 4.53
CA SER A 53 -33.74 -11.05 4.81
C SER A 53 -32.56 -11.14 3.84
N VAL A 54 -31.35 -11.01 4.37
CA VAL A 54 -30.15 -11.06 3.56
C VAL A 54 -30.11 -12.44 2.95
N ASP A 55 -30.46 -12.54 1.67
CA ASP A 55 -30.30 -13.74 0.84
C ASP A 55 -28.81 -14.11 0.84
N ARG A 56 -28.42 -14.88 1.86
CA ARG A 56 -27.06 -15.41 2.05
C ARG A 56 -26.79 -16.63 1.16
N VAL A 57 -27.57 -16.79 0.08
CA VAL A 57 -27.59 -18.00 -0.72
C VAL A 57 -26.85 -17.77 -2.03
N ILE A 58 -25.52 -17.68 -1.93
CA ILE A 58 -24.60 -18.46 -2.78
C ILE A 58 -23.43 -18.81 -1.86
N ARG A 59 -23.56 -19.91 -1.10
CA ARG A 59 -22.44 -20.49 -0.36
C ARG A 59 -21.52 -21.09 -1.41
N GLU A 60 -20.66 -20.26 -2.02
CA GLU A 60 -19.60 -20.75 -2.88
C GLU A 60 -18.90 -21.89 -2.16
N ASN A 61 -18.76 -23.03 -2.84
CA ASN A 61 -18.14 -24.21 -2.28
C ASN A 61 -16.74 -23.81 -1.75
N ALA A 62 -16.55 -23.88 -0.43
CA ALA A 62 -15.33 -23.41 0.21
C ALA A 62 -14.09 -24.09 -0.38
N GLY A 63 -14.22 -25.36 -0.79
CA GLY A 63 -13.16 -26.12 -1.47
C GLY A 63 -12.76 -25.51 -2.81
N TYR A 64 -13.71 -25.05 -3.63
CA TYR A 64 -13.40 -24.40 -4.92
C TYR A 64 -12.66 -23.09 -4.70
N THR A 65 -13.10 -22.28 -3.72
CA THR A 65 -12.42 -21.02 -3.39
C THR A 65 -11.01 -21.27 -2.87
N LEU A 66 -10.81 -22.27 -2.01
CA LEU A 66 -9.49 -22.67 -1.52
C LEU A 66 -8.58 -23.14 -2.66
N LEU A 67 -9.06 -24.06 -3.51
CA LEU A 67 -8.30 -24.58 -4.65
C LEU A 67 -7.88 -23.44 -5.60
N ALA A 68 -8.79 -22.51 -5.88
CA ALA A 68 -8.50 -21.37 -6.73
C ALA A 68 -7.48 -20.41 -6.08
N TRP A 69 -7.44 -20.31 -4.75
CA TRP A 69 -6.40 -19.56 -4.03
C TRP A 69 -5.05 -20.27 -4.09
N ILE A 70 -5.01 -21.58 -3.89
CA ILE A 70 -3.79 -22.39 -4.01
C ILE A 70 -3.20 -22.26 -5.41
N ALA A 71 -4.02 -22.38 -6.47
CA ALA A 71 -3.57 -22.21 -7.84
C ALA A 71 -2.98 -20.82 -8.09
N ARG A 72 -3.62 -19.75 -7.59
CA ARG A 72 -3.08 -18.39 -7.69
C ARG A 72 -1.78 -18.23 -6.91
N PHE A 73 -1.67 -18.87 -5.76
CA PHE A 73 -0.46 -18.83 -4.96
C PHE A 73 0.71 -19.49 -5.70
N ILE A 74 0.51 -20.70 -6.22
CA ILE A 74 1.52 -21.44 -7.01
C ILE A 74 1.97 -20.62 -8.22
N VAL A 75 1.05 -20.04 -8.99
CA VAL A 75 1.41 -19.19 -10.15
C VAL A 75 2.26 -17.99 -9.71
N GLY A 76 1.92 -17.35 -8.60
CA GLY A 76 2.70 -16.23 -8.07
C GLY A 76 4.11 -16.62 -7.63
N VAL A 77 4.26 -17.76 -6.96
CA VAL A 77 5.57 -18.33 -6.63
C VAL A 77 6.39 -18.57 -7.90
N VAL A 78 5.81 -19.23 -8.89
CA VAL A 78 6.49 -19.54 -10.17
C VAL A 78 6.89 -18.26 -10.91
N MET A 79 6.09 -17.20 -10.86
CA MET A 79 6.41 -15.91 -11.49
C MET A 79 7.53 -15.15 -10.77
N ILE A 80 7.70 -15.32 -9.47
CA ILE A 80 8.77 -14.65 -8.71
C ILE A 80 10.07 -15.47 -8.69
N CYS A 81 9.96 -16.78 -8.80
CA CYS A 81 11.12 -17.65 -8.88
C CYS A 81 11.84 -17.50 -10.23
N ASN A 82 13.17 -17.68 -10.25
CA ASN A 82 13.98 -17.82 -11.48
C ASN A 82 13.71 -19.11 -12.25
N ALA A 83 12.48 -19.62 -12.24
CA ALA A 83 12.10 -20.71 -13.12
C ALA A 83 12.23 -20.31 -14.60
N PHE A 84 12.24 -19.00 -14.89
CA PHE A 84 12.43 -18.44 -16.22
C PHE A 84 13.56 -17.40 -16.22
N PRO A 85 14.35 -17.28 -17.31
CA PRO A 85 15.31 -16.18 -17.51
C PRO A 85 14.65 -14.79 -17.55
N LEU A 86 13.31 -14.72 -17.53
CA LEU A 86 12.49 -13.51 -17.48
C LEU A 86 12.04 -13.16 -16.04
N SER A 87 12.70 -13.69 -15.01
CA SER A 87 12.28 -13.58 -13.59
C SER A 87 11.97 -12.14 -13.16
N PHE A 88 12.72 -11.17 -13.67
CA PHE A 88 12.47 -9.75 -13.42
C PHE A 88 11.11 -9.29 -13.99
N ILE A 89 10.80 -9.63 -15.25
CA ILE A 89 9.54 -9.26 -15.91
C ILE A 89 8.35 -9.93 -15.23
N THR A 90 8.49 -11.21 -14.88
CA THR A 90 7.43 -11.95 -14.20
C THR A 90 7.25 -11.49 -12.75
N ALA A 91 8.32 -11.07 -12.06
CA ALA A 91 8.24 -10.42 -10.74
C ALA A 91 7.50 -9.08 -10.79
N ILE A 92 7.71 -8.27 -11.85
CA ILE A 92 6.92 -7.04 -12.08
C ILE A 92 5.43 -7.40 -12.19
N ALA A 93 5.09 -8.43 -12.98
CA ALA A 93 3.70 -8.88 -13.11
C ALA A 93 3.13 -9.37 -11.76
N ALA A 94 3.90 -10.13 -10.98
CA ALA A 94 3.49 -10.58 -9.65
C ALA A 94 3.25 -9.40 -8.68
N PHE A 95 4.12 -8.39 -8.73
CA PHE A 95 3.95 -7.17 -7.94
C PHE A 95 2.66 -6.43 -8.32
N GLY A 96 2.37 -6.31 -9.61
CA GLY A 96 1.13 -5.67 -10.04
C GLY A 96 -0.13 -6.47 -9.72
N TRP A 97 -0.07 -7.80 -9.76
CA TRP A 97 -1.16 -8.63 -9.24
C TRP A 97 -1.42 -8.36 -7.75
N LEU A 98 -0.36 -8.22 -6.93
CA LEU A 98 -0.48 -7.83 -5.52
C LEU A 98 -1.13 -6.45 -5.37
N GLN A 99 -0.75 -5.46 -6.18
CA GLN A 99 -1.37 -4.13 -6.15
C GLN A 99 -2.87 -4.18 -6.46
N ARG A 100 -3.27 -4.92 -7.51
CA ARG A 100 -4.68 -5.09 -7.86
C ARG A 100 -5.45 -5.79 -6.74
N ARG A 101 -4.83 -6.74 -6.04
CA ARG A 101 -5.42 -7.36 -4.85
C ARG A 101 -5.58 -6.36 -3.70
N MET A 102 -4.60 -5.47 -3.47
CA MET A 102 -4.70 -4.40 -2.47
C MET A 102 -5.87 -3.47 -2.76
N GLN A 103 -6.06 -3.08 -4.04
CA GLN A 103 -7.18 -2.25 -4.50
C GLN A 103 -8.53 -2.86 -4.12
N VAL A 104 -8.70 -4.16 -4.38
CA VAL A 104 -9.93 -4.89 -4.05
C VAL A 104 -10.15 -4.98 -2.54
N ILE A 105 -9.10 -5.24 -1.76
CA ILE A 105 -9.19 -5.30 -0.28
C ILE A 105 -9.66 -3.96 0.31
N ALA A 106 -9.10 -2.87 -0.21
CA ALA A 106 -9.50 -1.52 0.19
C ALA A 106 -10.97 -1.27 -0.16
N LEU A 107 -11.33 -1.43 -1.43
CA LEU A 107 -12.69 -1.18 -1.93
C LEU A 107 -13.73 -2.07 -1.25
N ARG A 108 -13.42 -3.36 -1.03
CA ARG A 108 -14.32 -4.29 -0.35
C ARG A 108 -14.59 -3.90 1.10
N GLY A 109 -13.59 -3.41 1.83
CA GLY A 109 -13.85 -2.95 3.19
C GLY A 109 -14.54 -1.60 3.25
N TRP A 110 -14.34 -0.72 2.27
CA TRP A 110 -15.15 0.49 2.14
C TRP A 110 -16.62 0.15 1.84
N TRP A 111 -16.85 -0.80 0.93
CA TRP A 111 -18.19 -1.32 0.64
C TRP A 111 -18.86 -1.94 1.88
N ARG A 112 -18.14 -2.76 2.66
CA ARG A 112 -18.69 -3.32 3.91
C ARG A 112 -19.10 -2.26 4.94
N GLU A 113 -18.47 -1.09 4.88
CA GLU A 113 -18.70 0.05 5.75
C GLU A 113 -19.70 1.06 5.19
N SER A 114 -20.19 0.83 3.96
CA SER A 114 -21.16 1.66 3.27
C SER A 114 -22.61 1.18 3.47
N PRO A 115 -23.61 2.08 3.31
CA PRO A 115 -25.02 1.69 3.24
C PRO A 115 -25.33 0.70 2.11
N ARG A 116 -24.60 0.80 0.99
CA ARG A 116 -24.73 -0.05 -0.20
C ARG A 116 -24.50 -1.55 0.05
N ARG A 117 -23.98 -1.93 1.23
CA ARG A 117 -23.86 -3.34 1.63
C ARG A 117 -25.20 -4.07 1.75
N TYR A 118 -26.29 -3.34 1.95
CA TYR A 118 -27.63 -3.92 2.10
C TYR A 118 -28.32 -4.18 0.76
N GLU A 119 -27.81 -3.64 -0.35
CA GLU A 119 -28.43 -3.73 -1.68
C GLU A 119 -28.04 -5.00 -2.46
N GLY A 120 -27.08 -5.78 -1.97
CA GLY A 120 -26.67 -7.02 -2.62
C GLY A 120 -25.25 -7.48 -2.30
N THR A 121 -24.64 -8.18 -3.25
CA THR A 121 -23.27 -8.69 -3.11
C THR A 121 -22.23 -7.66 -3.56
N PHE A 122 -20.99 -7.82 -3.08
CA PHE A 122 -19.88 -6.95 -3.51
C PHE A 122 -19.64 -7.02 -5.02
N GLN A 123 -19.83 -8.19 -5.64
CA GLN A 123 -19.71 -8.35 -7.09
C GLN A 123 -20.76 -7.52 -7.84
N LYS A 124 -22.03 -7.54 -7.41
CA LYS A 124 -23.09 -6.73 -8.00
C LYS A 124 -22.78 -5.23 -7.89
N PHE A 125 -22.18 -4.81 -6.77
CA PHE A 125 -21.68 -3.44 -6.62
C PHE A 125 -20.52 -3.11 -7.60
N LEU A 126 -19.58 -4.02 -7.81
CA LEU A 126 -18.51 -3.81 -8.80
C LEU A 126 -19.03 -3.72 -10.25
N GLU A 127 -20.18 -4.32 -10.53
CA GLU A 127 -20.85 -4.19 -11.83
C GLU A 127 -21.46 -2.79 -12.03
N THR A 128 -21.95 -2.13 -10.97
CA THR A 128 -22.50 -0.76 -11.05
C THR A 128 -21.44 0.32 -11.25
N LEU A 129 -20.19 0.03 -10.88
CA LEU A 129 -19.03 0.91 -11.10
C LEU A 129 -18.53 0.92 -12.56
N GLY A 130 -19.08 0.08 -13.44
CA GLY A 130 -18.74 0.04 -14.87
C GLY A 130 -17.55 -0.85 -15.23
N SER A 131 -17.01 -0.65 -16.44
CA SER A 131 -15.92 -1.45 -17.01
C SER A 131 -14.58 -1.25 -16.31
N ASP A 132 -14.39 -0.09 -15.68
CA ASP A 132 -13.13 0.32 -15.06
C ASP A 132 -13.02 -0.15 -13.60
N ALA A 133 -14.06 -0.81 -13.09
CA ALA A 133 -14.09 -1.33 -11.74
C ALA A 133 -13.13 -2.52 -11.60
N PRO A 134 -12.40 -2.62 -10.47
CA PRO A 134 -11.54 -3.77 -10.22
C PRO A 134 -12.37 -5.05 -10.11
N VAL A 135 -11.80 -6.19 -10.50
CA VAL A 135 -12.44 -7.50 -10.33
C VAL A 135 -12.22 -8.02 -8.92
N GLU A 136 -13.24 -8.65 -8.32
CA GLU A 136 -13.16 -9.19 -6.95
C GLU A 136 -11.97 -10.14 -6.74
N ARG A 137 -11.60 -10.91 -7.76
CA ARG A 137 -10.48 -11.84 -7.72
C ARG A 137 -9.57 -11.61 -8.93
N PRO A 138 -8.53 -10.78 -8.79
CA PRO A 138 -7.58 -10.53 -9.87
C PRO A 138 -7.04 -11.85 -10.40
N ARG A 139 -7.07 -12.01 -11.72
CA ARG A 139 -6.58 -13.22 -12.39
C ARG A 139 -5.10 -13.03 -12.76
N TRP A 140 -4.38 -14.15 -12.86
CA TRP A 140 -3.02 -14.14 -13.41
C TRP A 140 -3.06 -14.06 -14.93
N PHE A 141 -3.82 -14.99 -15.52
CA PHE A 141 -4.03 -15.16 -16.94
C PHE A 141 -5.52 -15.04 -17.25
N LEU A 142 -5.83 -14.87 -18.52
CA LEU A 142 -7.18 -14.68 -19.07
C LEU A 142 -7.78 -13.30 -18.76
N ARG A 143 -8.47 -12.75 -19.74
CA ARG A 143 -9.17 -11.47 -19.65
C ARG A 143 -10.18 -11.50 -18.50
N GLU A 144 -10.40 -10.32 -17.95
CA GLU A 144 -11.41 -10.10 -16.93
C GLU A 144 -12.80 -9.97 -17.57
N ARG A 145 -13.83 -10.51 -16.92
CA ARG A 145 -15.21 -10.50 -17.45
C ARG A 145 -15.30 -11.09 -18.87
N ILE A 146 -14.71 -12.27 -19.07
CA ILE A 146 -14.65 -12.97 -20.37
C ILE A 146 -16.04 -13.10 -20.99
N ILE A 147 -17.03 -13.50 -20.20
CA ILE A 147 -18.41 -13.72 -20.66
C ILE A 147 -18.99 -12.43 -21.25
N LEU A 148 -18.97 -11.32 -20.50
CA LEU A 148 -19.43 -10.01 -20.99
C LEU A 148 -18.67 -9.56 -22.25
N THR A 149 -17.39 -9.89 -22.35
CA THR A 149 -16.59 -9.56 -23.54
C THR A 149 -17.04 -10.39 -24.75
N LEU A 150 -17.30 -11.70 -24.56
CA LEU A 150 -17.78 -12.61 -25.61
C LEU A 150 -19.21 -12.27 -26.05
N GLU A 151 -20.09 -11.89 -25.13
CA GLU A 151 -21.45 -11.45 -25.45
C GLU A 151 -21.45 -10.19 -26.32
N ASN A 152 -20.55 -9.25 -26.02
CA ASN A 152 -20.37 -8.04 -26.83
C ASN A 152 -19.72 -8.31 -28.20
N MET A 153 -19.05 -9.45 -28.39
CA MET A 153 -18.46 -9.84 -29.68
C MET A 153 -19.51 -10.33 -30.70
N SER A 154 -20.66 -10.82 -30.23
CA SER A 154 -21.65 -11.49 -31.09
C SER A 154 -22.50 -10.54 -31.96
N LYS A 155 -22.34 -9.22 -31.87
CA LYS A 155 -23.31 -8.25 -32.43
C LYS A 155 -22.86 -7.49 -33.70
N GLY A 156 -21.98 -8.03 -34.55
CA GLY A 156 -21.60 -7.31 -35.78
C GLY A 156 -21.13 -8.18 -36.95
N ASN A 157 -21.72 -7.98 -38.13
CA ASN A 157 -21.40 -8.68 -39.39
C ASN A 157 -20.29 -8.01 -40.22
N SER A 158 -19.39 -7.23 -39.60
CA SER A 158 -18.33 -6.50 -40.31
C SER A 158 -17.02 -7.29 -40.33
N LEU A 159 -16.23 -7.20 -41.41
CA LEU A 159 -14.86 -7.73 -41.47
C LEU A 159 -13.97 -7.16 -40.35
N TRP A 160 -14.20 -5.90 -39.98
CA TRP A 160 -13.57 -5.27 -38.82
C TRP A 160 -13.96 -5.91 -37.49
N ALA A 161 -15.20 -6.42 -37.38
CA ALA A 161 -15.62 -7.20 -36.22
C ALA A 161 -14.84 -8.51 -36.15
N PHE A 162 -14.64 -9.22 -37.27
CA PHE A 162 -13.84 -10.45 -37.31
C PHE A 162 -12.38 -10.23 -36.90
N VAL A 163 -11.72 -9.18 -37.42
CA VAL A 163 -10.35 -8.83 -37.02
C VAL A 163 -10.28 -8.50 -35.53
N ARG A 164 -11.23 -7.72 -35.01
CA ARG A 164 -11.30 -7.37 -33.59
C ARG A 164 -11.55 -8.59 -32.71
N VAL A 165 -12.41 -9.51 -33.14
CA VAL A 165 -12.68 -10.79 -32.44
C VAL A 165 -11.41 -11.63 -32.41
N SER A 166 -10.74 -11.80 -33.56
CA SER A 166 -9.49 -12.57 -33.66
C SER A 166 -8.40 -12.00 -32.75
N TRP A 167 -8.19 -10.68 -32.80
CA TRP A 167 -7.27 -9.98 -31.90
C TRP A 167 -7.67 -10.15 -30.43
N THR A 168 -8.96 -10.07 -30.12
CA THR A 168 -9.45 -10.27 -28.76
C THR A 168 -9.17 -11.68 -28.29
N VAL A 169 -9.44 -12.72 -29.09
CA VAL A 169 -9.18 -14.13 -28.77
C VAL A 169 -7.69 -14.37 -28.51
N VAL A 170 -6.81 -13.82 -29.35
CA VAL A 170 -5.35 -13.91 -29.17
C VAL A 170 -4.90 -13.20 -27.90
N THR A 171 -5.49 -12.05 -27.58
CA THR A 171 -5.13 -11.27 -26.39
C THR A 171 -5.82 -11.75 -25.11
N LEU A 172 -6.87 -12.59 -25.19
CA LEU A 172 -7.58 -13.13 -24.03
C LEU A 172 -6.63 -13.69 -22.97
N PRO A 173 -5.72 -14.64 -23.26
CA PRO A 173 -4.84 -15.22 -22.24
C PRO A 173 -3.87 -14.23 -21.62
N VAL A 174 -3.38 -13.26 -22.40
CA VAL A 174 -2.32 -12.33 -21.99
C VAL A 174 -2.86 -11.04 -21.36
N HIS A 175 -4.13 -10.70 -21.57
CA HIS A 175 -4.68 -9.41 -21.16
C HIS A 175 -4.53 -9.13 -19.65
N SER A 176 -4.89 -10.07 -18.78
CA SER A 176 -4.71 -9.87 -17.33
C SER A 176 -3.23 -9.86 -16.93
N LEU A 177 -2.38 -10.59 -17.64
CA LEU A 177 -0.93 -10.53 -17.42
C LEU A 177 -0.38 -9.14 -17.76
N LEU A 178 -0.83 -8.53 -18.86
CA LEU A 178 -0.45 -7.18 -19.25
C LEU A 178 -0.98 -6.13 -18.27
N LEU A 179 -2.20 -6.29 -17.74
CA LEU A 179 -2.73 -5.42 -16.70
C LEU A 179 -1.91 -5.53 -15.40
N ASN A 180 -1.54 -6.75 -15.01
CA ASN A 180 -0.67 -7.00 -13.87
C ASN A 180 0.71 -6.37 -14.13
N PHE A 181 1.31 -6.59 -15.30
CA PHE A 181 2.59 -6.00 -15.65
C PHE A 181 2.55 -4.46 -15.62
N LYS A 182 1.54 -3.84 -16.23
CA LYS A 182 1.37 -2.37 -16.23
C LYS A 182 1.24 -1.82 -14.81
N ALA A 183 0.38 -2.42 -13.98
CA ALA A 183 0.24 -2.02 -12.58
C ALA A 183 1.59 -2.13 -11.87
N GLY A 184 2.24 -3.29 -12.00
CA GLY A 184 3.53 -3.56 -11.40
C GLY A 184 4.61 -2.57 -11.80
N LEU A 185 4.73 -2.29 -13.10
CA LEU A 185 5.72 -1.36 -13.65
C LEU A 185 5.48 0.05 -13.11
N THR A 186 4.24 0.53 -13.11
CA THR A 186 3.94 1.88 -12.56
C THR A 186 4.19 1.96 -11.05
N GLY A 187 3.91 0.88 -10.32
CA GLY A 187 4.17 0.79 -8.89
C GLY A 187 5.65 0.80 -8.54
N LEU A 188 6.42 -0.01 -9.25
CA LEU A 188 7.87 -0.09 -9.09
C LEU A 188 8.52 1.20 -9.52
N PHE A 189 8.17 1.73 -10.70
CA PHE A 189 8.71 3.01 -11.18
C PHE A 189 8.50 4.13 -10.15
N ALA A 190 7.29 4.29 -9.60
CA ALA A 190 7.03 5.29 -8.57
C ALA A 190 7.86 5.06 -7.28
N THR A 191 8.04 3.79 -6.90
CA THR A 191 8.86 3.41 -5.74
C THR A 191 10.33 3.72 -5.98
N TYR A 192 10.86 3.41 -7.17
CA TYR A 192 12.23 3.70 -7.58
C TYR A 192 12.50 5.20 -7.71
N MET A 193 11.52 5.98 -8.16
CA MET A 193 11.67 7.45 -8.21
C MET A 193 11.91 8.07 -6.84
N LEU A 194 11.46 7.43 -5.75
CA LEU A 194 11.68 7.93 -4.40
C LEU A 194 12.86 7.24 -3.69
N THR A 195 12.93 5.91 -3.74
CA THR A 195 13.98 5.12 -3.06
C THR A 195 15.30 5.12 -3.83
N GLY A 196 15.25 5.26 -5.15
CA GLY A 196 16.40 5.17 -6.04
C GLY A 196 17.45 6.24 -5.77
N TRP A 197 17.07 7.45 -5.35
CA TRP A 197 18.02 8.51 -4.99
C TRP A 197 18.88 8.12 -3.79
N GLY A 198 18.25 7.65 -2.72
CA GLY A 198 18.97 7.17 -1.53
C GLY A 198 19.88 5.99 -1.89
N CYS A 199 19.36 5.01 -2.63
CA CYS A 199 20.14 3.85 -3.09
C CYS A 199 21.30 4.23 -4.02
N PHE A 200 21.13 5.20 -4.91
CA PHE A 200 22.17 5.67 -5.83
C PHE A 200 23.30 6.38 -5.07
N ILE A 201 22.96 7.23 -4.10
CA ILE A 201 23.95 7.90 -3.25
C ILE A 201 24.67 6.87 -2.36
N MET A 202 23.97 5.86 -1.83
CA MET A 202 24.60 4.77 -1.09
C MET A 202 25.52 3.92 -1.98
N LEU A 203 25.14 3.69 -3.24
CA LEU A 203 25.99 2.99 -4.21
C LEU A 203 27.25 3.81 -4.52
N PHE A 204 27.10 5.12 -4.71
CA PHE A 204 28.24 6.05 -4.85
C PHE A 204 29.16 5.99 -3.62
N SER A 205 28.59 6.03 -2.42
CA SER A 205 29.32 5.88 -1.15
C SER A 205 30.10 4.56 -1.08
N TRP A 206 29.49 3.46 -1.51
CA TRP A 206 30.15 2.15 -1.57
C TRP A 206 31.37 2.19 -2.51
N TYR A 207 31.23 2.74 -3.72
CA TYR A 207 32.34 2.79 -4.68
C TYR A 207 33.46 3.74 -4.24
N PHE A 208 33.14 5.00 -3.93
CA PHE A 208 34.14 6.03 -3.68
C PHE A 208 34.67 6.02 -2.24
N GLY A 209 33.89 5.53 -1.29
CA GLY A 209 34.35 5.33 0.08
C GLY A 209 34.99 3.96 0.25
N TRP A 210 34.14 2.94 0.21
CA TRP A 210 34.51 1.61 0.68
C TRP A 210 35.45 0.90 -0.30
N PHE A 211 35.03 0.71 -1.55
CA PHE A 211 35.81 0.00 -2.56
C PHE A 211 37.14 0.70 -2.87
N ASN A 212 37.14 2.04 -2.91
CA ASN A 212 38.36 2.84 -3.07
C ASN A 212 39.34 2.64 -1.90
N SER A 213 38.84 2.48 -0.67
CA SER A 213 39.69 2.26 0.51
C SER A 213 40.48 0.94 0.45
N PHE A 214 39.93 -0.12 -0.16
CA PHE A 214 40.67 -1.36 -0.41
C PHE A 214 41.82 -1.17 -1.40
N HIS A 215 41.70 -0.19 -2.30
CA HIS A 215 42.75 0.20 -3.25
C HIS A 215 43.68 1.28 -2.68
N LYS A 216 43.63 1.51 -1.36
CA LYS A 216 44.43 2.50 -0.61
C LYS A 216 44.14 3.96 -0.99
N GLY A 217 43.02 4.24 -1.65
CA GLY A 217 42.54 5.60 -1.96
C GLY A 217 41.88 6.29 -0.77
N TYR A 218 42.62 6.46 0.34
CA TYR A 218 42.05 6.98 1.60
C TYR A 218 41.65 8.47 1.55
N GLU A 219 42.14 9.23 0.57
CA GLU A 219 41.85 10.65 0.43
C GLU A 219 40.34 10.93 0.27
N ASP A 220 39.61 9.99 -0.33
CA ASP A 220 38.15 10.10 -0.58
C ASP A 220 37.28 9.35 0.44
N ALA A 221 37.88 8.67 1.43
CA ALA A 221 37.14 7.80 2.36
C ALA A 221 36.09 8.59 3.17
N PHE A 222 36.39 9.84 3.52
CA PHE A 222 35.46 10.72 4.22
C PHE A 222 34.26 11.13 3.35
N LEU A 223 34.48 11.40 2.06
CA LEU A 223 33.41 11.71 1.11
C LEU A 223 32.46 10.51 0.95
N GLY A 224 33.03 9.31 0.87
CA GLY A 224 32.27 8.07 0.89
C GLY A 224 31.41 7.90 2.14
N PHE A 225 31.97 8.14 3.33
CA PHE A 225 31.22 8.05 4.58
C PHE A 225 30.06 9.05 4.65
N LEU A 226 30.30 10.34 4.37
CA LEU A 226 29.27 11.38 4.41
C LEU A 226 28.16 11.15 3.38
N SER A 227 28.52 10.81 2.14
CA SER A 227 27.54 10.44 1.13
C SER A 227 26.73 9.22 1.57
N GLY A 228 27.35 8.24 2.23
CA GLY A 228 26.67 7.06 2.74
C GLY A 228 25.62 7.37 3.81
N LEU A 229 25.95 8.26 4.75
CA LEU A 229 25.00 8.74 5.76
C LEU A 229 23.84 9.52 5.12
N LEU A 230 24.13 10.41 4.17
CA LEU A 230 23.10 11.17 3.44
C LEU A 230 22.17 10.26 2.65
N GLY A 231 22.73 9.32 1.88
CA GLY A 231 21.95 8.34 1.10
C GLY A 231 21.09 7.46 2.00
N SER A 232 21.63 7.03 3.14
CA SER A 232 20.89 6.25 4.15
C SER A 232 19.72 7.04 4.72
N PHE A 233 19.96 8.29 5.11
CA PHE A 233 18.91 9.17 5.65
C PHE A 233 17.78 9.39 4.64
N LEU A 234 18.12 9.69 3.38
CA LEU A 234 17.14 9.84 2.30
C LEU A 234 16.35 8.55 2.05
N LEU A 235 17.02 7.39 2.06
CA LEU A 235 16.37 6.10 1.92
C LEU A 235 15.41 5.82 3.08
N VAL A 236 15.80 6.11 4.33
CA VAL A 236 14.93 5.97 5.50
C VAL A 236 13.67 6.84 5.36
N LEU A 237 13.82 8.11 4.95
CA LEU A 237 12.68 9.00 4.71
C LEU A 237 11.76 8.46 3.61
N ALA A 238 12.32 7.92 2.52
CA ALA A 238 11.55 7.26 1.46
C ALA A 238 10.80 6.03 1.99
N LEU A 239 11.45 5.17 2.77
CA LEU A 239 10.84 3.94 3.31
C LEU A 239 9.74 4.21 4.34
N LEU A 240 9.80 5.35 5.05
CA LEU A 240 8.68 5.82 5.89
C LEU A 240 7.43 6.13 5.06
N TYR A 241 7.60 6.52 3.79
CA TYR A 241 6.51 6.95 2.92
C TYR A 241 5.95 5.82 2.05
N VAL A 242 6.84 5.01 1.45
CA VAL A 242 6.55 4.07 0.35
C VAL A 242 5.41 3.10 0.65
N PRO A 243 5.35 2.38 1.80
CA PRO A 243 4.32 1.35 1.99
C PRO A 243 2.89 1.89 1.95
N MET A 244 2.65 3.08 2.54
CA MET A 244 1.34 3.74 2.47
C MET A 244 1.08 4.33 1.08
N ALA A 245 2.10 4.93 0.45
CA ALA A 245 1.98 5.49 -0.89
C ALA A 245 1.65 4.43 -1.94
N GLN A 246 2.27 3.25 -1.86
CA GLN A 246 1.94 2.10 -2.72
C GLN A 246 0.51 1.62 -2.50
N ALA A 247 0.01 1.58 -1.26
CA ALA A 247 -1.38 1.21 -1.00
C ALA A 247 -2.36 2.24 -1.56
N HIS A 248 -2.02 3.52 -1.46
CA HIS A 248 -2.81 4.61 -2.01
C HIS A 248 -2.81 4.61 -3.55
N GLN A 249 -1.64 4.43 -4.17
CA GLN A 249 -1.49 4.23 -5.61
C GLN A 249 -2.26 3.01 -6.11
N ALA A 250 -2.15 1.87 -5.42
CA ALA A 250 -2.86 0.65 -5.76
C ALA A 250 -4.38 0.85 -5.72
N ALA A 251 -4.88 1.54 -4.68
CA ALA A 251 -6.30 1.86 -4.59
C ALA A 251 -6.76 2.78 -5.73
N ALA A 252 -6.03 3.88 -5.99
CA ALA A 252 -6.38 4.83 -7.05
C ALA A 252 -6.19 4.27 -8.47
N GLY A 253 -5.20 3.39 -8.67
CA GLY A 253 -4.80 2.90 -9.98
C GLY A 253 -4.19 3.98 -10.89
N GLU A 254 -3.60 5.03 -10.30
CA GLU A 254 -2.96 6.16 -10.98
C GLU A 254 -1.60 6.45 -10.33
N ILE A 255 -0.60 6.80 -11.13
CA ILE A 255 0.76 7.05 -10.63
C ILE A 255 0.88 8.35 -9.84
N SER A 256 0.12 9.37 -10.22
CA SER A 256 0.06 10.68 -9.54
C SER A 256 -0.38 10.54 -8.08
N ALA A 257 -1.26 9.58 -7.78
CA ALA A 257 -1.70 9.28 -6.42
C ALA A 257 -0.52 8.92 -5.52
N PHE A 258 0.49 8.21 -6.03
CA PHE A 258 1.69 7.88 -5.27
C PHE A 258 2.40 9.12 -4.71
N PHE A 259 2.36 10.26 -5.42
CA PHE A 259 3.06 11.49 -5.05
C PHE A 259 2.17 12.50 -4.30
N GLN A 260 0.97 12.10 -3.87
CA GLN A 260 0.12 12.95 -3.04
C GLN A 260 0.61 12.98 -1.59
N PHE A 261 1.80 13.54 -1.35
CA PHE A 261 2.51 13.57 -0.06
C PHE A 261 1.62 14.00 1.09
N ARG A 262 0.85 15.09 0.91
CA ARG A 262 -0.05 15.62 1.93
C ARG A 262 -1.11 14.60 2.39
N ILE A 263 -1.70 13.87 1.44
CA ILE A 263 -2.75 12.88 1.72
C ILE A 263 -2.13 11.66 2.39
N VAL A 264 -1.06 11.12 1.81
CA VAL A 264 -0.38 9.93 2.34
C VAL A 264 0.16 10.17 3.75
N THR A 265 0.77 11.33 4.02
CA THR A 265 1.23 11.69 5.38
C THR A 265 0.08 11.78 6.37
N ARG A 266 -1.07 12.36 5.98
CA ARG A 266 -2.28 12.36 6.83
C ARG A 266 -2.78 10.95 7.12
N LEU A 267 -2.75 10.05 6.14
CA LEU A 267 -3.13 8.64 6.33
C LEU A 267 -2.18 7.92 7.28
N ILE A 268 -0.87 8.13 7.15
CA ILE A 268 0.15 7.60 8.08
C ILE A 268 -0.15 8.07 9.51
N LEU A 269 -0.34 9.39 9.70
CA LEU A 269 -0.63 9.97 11.00
C LEU A 269 -1.96 9.48 11.60
N THR A 270 -2.95 9.15 10.77
CA THR A 270 -4.27 8.66 11.21
C THR A 270 -4.22 7.26 11.84
N ARG A 271 -3.26 6.43 11.41
CA ARG A 271 -3.06 5.03 11.87
C ARG A 271 -1.60 4.71 12.16
N LEU A 272 -0.90 5.63 12.83
CA LEU A 272 0.55 5.54 13.07
C LEU A 272 0.96 4.23 13.75
N THR A 273 0.22 3.76 14.76
CA THR A 273 0.51 2.51 15.48
C THR A 273 0.55 1.30 14.57
N ALA A 274 -0.51 1.12 13.77
CA ALA A 274 -0.60 0.00 12.84
C ALA A 274 0.47 0.08 11.76
N TYR A 275 0.85 1.30 11.38
CA TYR A 275 1.91 1.55 10.42
C TYR A 275 3.31 1.23 10.97
N VAL A 276 3.60 1.52 12.24
CA VAL A 276 4.84 1.08 12.89
C VAL A 276 4.90 -0.44 13.03
N ILE A 277 3.77 -1.09 13.33
CA ILE A 277 3.69 -2.57 13.33
C ILE A 277 3.98 -3.12 11.93
N LEU A 278 3.45 -2.49 10.87
CA LEU A 278 3.78 -2.87 9.49
C LEU A 278 5.28 -2.73 9.21
N PHE A 279 5.93 -1.66 9.69
CA PHE A 279 7.38 -1.51 9.56
C PHE A 279 8.16 -2.58 10.29
N ALA A 280 7.80 -2.87 11.54
CA ALA A 280 8.41 -3.97 12.29
C ALA A 280 8.25 -5.33 11.56
N GLY A 281 7.07 -5.56 10.96
CA GLY A 281 6.83 -6.74 10.12
C GLY A 281 7.70 -6.76 8.86
N LEU A 282 7.87 -5.62 8.18
CA LEU A 282 8.73 -5.49 7.01
C LEU A 282 10.21 -5.71 7.34
N THR A 283 10.71 -5.11 8.41
CA THR A 283 12.10 -5.26 8.85
C THR A 283 12.39 -6.68 9.33
N LEU A 284 11.48 -7.29 10.10
CA LEU A 284 11.59 -8.69 10.53
C LEU A 284 11.59 -9.63 9.33
N THR A 285 10.66 -9.44 8.39
CA THR A 285 10.58 -10.25 7.17
C THR A 285 11.88 -10.15 6.38
N SER A 286 12.41 -8.94 6.21
CA SER A 286 13.71 -8.75 5.55
C SER A 286 14.84 -9.49 6.27
N LEU A 287 14.88 -9.42 7.59
CA LEU A 287 15.92 -10.11 8.37
C LEU A 287 15.87 -11.63 8.16
N ILE A 288 14.67 -12.21 8.08
CA ILE A 288 14.48 -13.63 7.78
C ILE A 288 15.05 -13.98 6.39
N PHE A 289 14.86 -13.13 5.37
CA PHE A 289 15.36 -13.39 4.02
C PHE A 289 16.86 -13.15 3.84
N GLU A 290 17.55 -12.68 4.87
CA GLU A 290 19.02 -12.55 4.87
C GLU A 290 19.71 -13.78 5.45
N ILE A 291 18.98 -14.58 6.24
CA ILE A 291 19.45 -15.88 6.73
C ILE A 291 20.00 -16.75 5.60
N PRO A 292 19.29 -16.98 4.48
CA PRO A 292 19.83 -17.79 3.39
C PRO A 292 21.11 -17.24 2.78
N ARG A 293 21.26 -15.90 2.71
CA ARG A 293 22.49 -15.26 2.24
C ARG A 293 23.68 -15.55 3.16
N ILE A 294 23.46 -15.65 4.47
CA ILE A 294 24.51 -16.02 5.42
C ILE A 294 24.88 -17.51 5.24
N PHE A 295 23.89 -18.37 5.07
CA PHE A 295 24.13 -19.81 4.85
C PHE A 295 24.93 -20.10 3.58
N THR A 296 24.74 -19.33 2.51
CA THR A 296 25.49 -19.53 1.26
C THR A 296 26.99 -19.24 1.39
N VAL A 297 27.42 -18.55 2.45
CA VAL A 297 28.83 -18.25 2.72
C VAL A 297 29.55 -19.41 3.42
N GLY A 298 28.83 -20.36 4.01
CA GLY A 298 29.45 -21.47 4.72
C GLY A 298 30.07 -22.50 3.77
N ASP A 299 31.29 -22.98 4.07
CA ASP A 299 31.98 -23.98 3.25
C ASP A 299 31.18 -25.28 3.12
N ASN A 300 30.39 -25.65 4.14
CA ASN A 300 29.55 -26.85 4.13
C ASN A 300 28.20 -26.68 3.43
N PHE A 301 27.97 -25.55 2.75
CA PHE A 301 26.76 -25.33 1.99
C PHE A 301 26.79 -26.19 0.72
N GLY A 302 25.75 -26.99 0.46
CA GLY A 302 25.71 -27.99 -0.62
C GLY A 302 26.30 -27.52 -1.96
N PRO A 303 25.87 -26.37 -2.52
CA PRO A 303 26.46 -25.83 -3.75
C PRO A 303 27.98 -25.58 -3.72
N ASN A 304 28.56 -25.28 -2.56
CA ASN A 304 30.01 -25.04 -2.41
C ASN A 304 30.83 -26.34 -2.35
N VAL A 305 30.18 -27.49 -2.13
CA VAL A 305 30.80 -28.82 -2.09
C VAL A 305 30.38 -29.71 -3.27
N ALA A 306 29.68 -29.14 -4.26
CA ALA A 306 29.22 -29.89 -5.42
C ALA A 306 30.38 -30.26 -6.34
N ASP A 307 30.34 -31.47 -6.92
CA ASP A 307 31.43 -31.99 -7.77
C ASP A 307 31.46 -31.30 -9.14
N THR A 308 30.34 -30.73 -9.57
CA THR A 308 30.21 -30.06 -10.88
C THR A 308 29.48 -28.71 -10.78
N PRO A 309 29.80 -27.73 -11.64
CA PRO A 309 29.07 -26.45 -11.70
C PRO A 309 27.57 -26.62 -11.94
N GLN A 310 27.19 -27.63 -12.72
CA GLN A 310 25.79 -27.93 -13.03
C GLN A 310 25.02 -28.44 -11.80
N GLU A 311 25.66 -29.26 -10.98
CA GLU A 311 25.08 -29.73 -9.73
C GLU A 311 24.91 -28.58 -8.74
N ALA A 312 25.94 -27.73 -8.58
CA ALA A 312 25.87 -26.51 -7.76
C ALA A 312 24.70 -25.62 -8.20
N TYR A 313 24.55 -25.40 -9.52
CA TYR A 313 23.45 -24.64 -10.09
C TYR A 313 22.07 -25.22 -9.74
N TRP A 314 21.87 -26.54 -9.88
CA TRP A 314 20.60 -27.17 -9.54
C TRP A 314 20.28 -27.09 -8.04
N MET A 315 21.26 -27.30 -7.18
CA MET A 315 21.10 -27.16 -5.73
C MET A 315 20.70 -25.72 -5.37
N LEU A 316 21.38 -24.72 -5.94
CA LEU A 316 21.11 -23.31 -5.70
C LEU A 316 19.75 -22.87 -6.25
N ARG A 317 19.36 -23.36 -7.43
CA ARG A 317 18.05 -23.14 -8.03
C ARG A 317 16.93 -23.68 -7.14
N ASN A 318 17.07 -24.91 -6.64
CA ASN A 318 16.09 -25.50 -5.72
C ASN A 318 16.03 -24.74 -4.39
N HIS A 319 17.18 -24.33 -3.86
CA HIS A 319 17.26 -23.50 -2.67
C HIS A 319 16.46 -22.20 -2.85
N PHE A 320 16.73 -21.43 -3.91
CA PHE A 320 16.00 -20.18 -4.18
C PHE A 320 14.54 -20.37 -4.55
N PHE A 321 14.17 -21.50 -5.17
CA PHE A 321 12.76 -21.85 -5.40
C PHE A 321 11.99 -21.98 -4.08
N VAL A 322 12.55 -22.69 -3.10
CA VAL A 322 11.94 -22.82 -1.77
C VAL A 322 11.82 -21.47 -1.08
N TRP A 323 12.87 -20.64 -1.12
CA TRP A 323 12.80 -19.29 -0.54
C TRP A 323 11.81 -18.37 -1.26
N SER A 324 11.59 -18.56 -2.57
CA SER A 324 10.58 -17.82 -3.34
C SER A 324 9.16 -18.12 -2.85
N ILE A 325 8.87 -19.34 -2.37
CA ILE A 325 7.58 -19.69 -1.75
C ILE A 325 7.33 -18.84 -0.50
N PHE A 326 8.29 -18.85 0.43
CA PHE A 326 8.21 -18.09 1.66
C PHE A 326 8.16 -16.59 1.39
N PHE A 327 8.93 -16.12 0.41
CA PHE A 327 8.99 -14.73 0.04
C PHE A 327 7.69 -14.21 -0.56
N PHE A 328 7.10 -14.94 -1.52
CA PHE A 328 5.81 -14.57 -2.07
C PHE A 328 4.70 -14.60 -1.00
N PHE A 329 4.73 -15.59 -0.11
CA PHE A 329 3.80 -15.64 1.02
C PHE A 329 3.94 -14.42 1.95
N ALA A 330 5.16 -14.07 2.33
CA ALA A 330 5.44 -12.92 3.18
C ALA A 330 4.99 -11.61 2.51
N LEU A 331 5.29 -11.42 1.21
CA LEU A 331 4.79 -10.29 0.43
C LEU A 331 3.27 -10.23 0.38
N LEU A 332 2.62 -11.37 0.15
CA LEU A 332 1.16 -11.46 0.14
C LEU A 332 0.58 -10.99 1.48
N VAL A 333 1.13 -11.46 2.61
CA VAL A 333 0.70 -11.06 3.95
C VAL A 333 0.94 -9.57 4.18
N LEU A 334 2.16 -9.08 3.95
CA LEU A 334 2.52 -7.68 4.18
C LEU A 334 1.73 -6.70 3.32
N LYS A 335 1.50 -7.01 2.04
CA LYS A 335 0.65 -6.19 1.14
C LYS A 335 -0.82 -6.25 1.56
N THR A 336 -1.29 -7.39 2.07
CA THR A 336 -2.64 -7.49 2.68
C THR A 336 -2.75 -6.55 3.87
N VAL A 337 -1.80 -6.63 4.81
CA VAL A 337 -1.79 -5.80 6.03
C VAL A 337 -1.71 -4.31 5.66
N SER A 338 -0.84 -3.94 4.71
CA SER A 338 -0.76 -2.56 4.20
C SER A 338 -2.10 -2.07 3.63
N ALA A 339 -2.78 -2.88 2.81
CA ALA A 339 -4.10 -2.54 2.27
C ALA A 339 -5.16 -2.40 3.38
N LEU A 340 -5.14 -3.25 4.40
CA LEU A 340 -6.06 -3.17 5.55
C LEU A 340 -5.84 -1.90 6.38
N ILE A 341 -4.57 -1.54 6.63
CA ILE A 341 -4.20 -0.32 7.33
C ILE A 341 -4.68 0.89 6.51
N TYR A 342 -4.30 0.95 5.23
CA TYR A 342 -4.71 2.02 4.31
C TYR A 342 -6.22 2.19 4.26
N ARG A 343 -6.96 1.08 4.08
CA ARG A 343 -8.43 1.06 4.06
C ARG A 343 -9.03 1.71 5.30
N SER A 344 -8.53 1.32 6.48
CA SER A 344 -8.99 1.85 7.76
C SER A 344 -8.57 3.30 8.01
N ALA A 345 -7.41 3.71 7.51
CA ALA A 345 -6.89 5.06 7.60
C ALA A 345 -7.71 6.01 6.72
N MET A 346 -7.99 5.60 5.48
CA MET A 346 -8.77 6.39 4.52
C MET A 346 -10.20 6.62 5.02
N LEU A 347 -10.91 5.58 5.45
CA LEU A 347 -12.26 5.74 6.03
C LEU A 347 -12.26 6.68 7.22
N LYS A 348 -11.31 6.52 8.13
CA LYS A 348 -11.22 7.37 9.32
C LYS A 348 -10.90 8.82 8.93
N ALA A 349 -9.99 9.03 7.98
CA ALA A 349 -9.57 10.36 7.55
C ALA A 349 -10.69 11.11 6.79
N VAL A 350 -11.43 10.42 5.92
CA VAL A 350 -12.58 10.96 5.18
C VAL A 350 -13.76 11.22 6.12
N ARG A 351 -14.13 10.26 6.99
CA ARG A 351 -15.20 10.46 7.98
C ARG A 351 -14.88 11.60 8.95
N ALA A 352 -13.62 11.75 9.33
CA ALA A 352 -13.17 12.87 10.17
C ALA A 352 -13.03 14.20 9.41
N GLY A 353 -13.31 14.26 8.10
CA GLY A 353 -13.18 15.49 7.31
C GLY A 353 -11.74 16.01 7.14
N THR A 354 -10.73 15.23 7.58
CA THR A 354 -9.31 15.61 7.44
C THR A 354 -8.82 15.54 5.99
N ILE A 355 -9.48 14.73 5.16
CA ILE A 355 -9.25 14.64 3.73
C ILE A 355 -10.60 14.89 3.06
N ARG A 356 -10.67 15.93 2.22
CA ARG A 356 -11.88 16.23 1.46
C ARG A 356 -11.96 15.30 0.26
N THR A 357 -13.17 14.93 -0.15
CA THR A 357 -13.39 14.12 -1.36
C THR A 357 -12.84 14.80 -2.62
N THR A 358 -12.82 16.13 -2.65
CA THR A 358 -12.23 16.94 -3.72
C THR A 358 -10.70 16.87 -3.79
N ASP A 359 -10.03 16.51 -2.69
CA ASP A 359 -8.57 16.31 -2.68
C ASP A 359 -8.19 14.91 -3.20
N LEU A 360 -9.13 13.97 -3.26
CA LEU A 360 -8.86 12.60 -3.68
C LEU A 360 -8.66 12.51 -5.21
N PRO A 361 -7.87 11.52 -5.67
CA PRO A 361 -7.82 11.16 -7.09
C PRO A 361 -9.23 10.94 -7.68
N PRO A 362 -9.50 11.33 -8.93
CA PRO A 362 -10.85 11.30 -9.51
C PRO A 362 -11.53 9.93 -9.38
N ARG A 363 -10.78 8.84 -9.60
CA ARG A 363 -11.31 7.48 -9.46
C ARG A 363 -11.72 7.16 -8.01
N LEU A 364 -10.92 7.57 -7.02
CA LEU A 364 -11.26 7.37 -5.61
C LEU A 364 -12.45 8.23 -5.21
N ALA A 365 -12.48 9.51 -5.61
CA ALA A 365 -13.61 10.39 -5.35
C ALA A 365 -14.91 9.79 -5.89
N HIS A 366 -14.89 9.27 -7.12
CA HIS A 366 -16.04 8.59 -7.73
C HIS A 366 -16.50 7.36 -6.92
N TRP A 367 -15.57 6.54 -6.43
CA TRP A 367 -15.94 5.39 -5.61
C TRP A 367 -16.53 5.78 -4.26
N PHE A 368 -15.97 6.80 -3.60
CA PHE A 368 -16.50 7.30 -2.33
C PHE A 368 -17.91 7.88 -2.48
N ASP A 369 -18.16 8.58 -3.60
CA ASP A 369 -19.48 9.09 -3.98
C ASP A 369 -20.48 7.94 -4.20
N LYS A 370 -20.11 6.94 -5.02
CA LYS A 370 -20.94 5.73 -5.25
C LYS A 370 -21.20 4.89 -4.01
N LEU A 371 -20.27 4.90 -3.06
CA LEU A 371 -20.42 4.22 -1.78
C LEU A 371 -21.23 5.04 -0.76
N GLU A 372 -21.58 6.29 -1.06
CA GLU A 372 -22.28 7.20 -0.14
C GLU A 372 -21.58 7.33 1.21
N ILE A 373 -20.25 7.24 1.22
CA ILE A 373 -19.46 7.42 2.43
C ILE A 373 -19.26 8.92 2.61
N LEU A 374 -20.26 9.54 3.23
CA LEU A 374 -20.25 10.97 3.52
C LEU A 374 -19.33 11.29 4.72
N PRO A 375 -18.74 12.49 4.75
CA PRO A 375 -18.13 13.00 5.97
C PRO A 375 -19.20 13.01 7.06
N GLN A 376 -18.96 12.34 8.19
CA GLN A 376 -19.87 12.46 9.32
C GLN A 376 -19.71 13.86 9.88
N ALA A 377 -20.81 14.63 9.92
CA ALA A 377 -20.83 15.94 10.55
C ALA A 377 -20.27 15.77 11.98
N TRP A 378 -19.22 16.52 12.28
CA TRP A 378 -18.57 16.46 13.58
C TRP A 378 -19.60 16.73 14.67
N LEU A 379 -19.94 15.72 15.46
CA LEU A 379 -20.48 15.98 16.80
C LEU A 379 -19.42 16.82 17.53
N PRO A 380 -19.76 17.99 18.09
CA PRO A 380 -18.78 18.88 18.71
C PRO A 380 -18.09 18.13 19.86
N GLN A 381 -16.85 17.70 19.63
CA GLN A 381 -16.01 17.16 20.69
C GLN A 381 -15.54 18.30 21.57
N HIS A 382 -15.78 18.20 22.88
CA HIS A 382 -15.35 19.20 23.86
C HIS A 382 -13.87 19.57 23.68
N VAL A 383 -13.58 20.88 23.57
CA VAL A 383 -12.27 21.47 23.27
C VAL A 383 -11.14 20.95 24.17
N ILE A 384 -11.45 20.68 25.45
CA ILE A 384 -10.50 20.18 26.45
C ILE A 384 -10.04 18.75 26.14
N ILE A 385 -10.96 17.88 25.72
CA ILE A 385 -10.62 16.49 25.32
C ILE A 385 -9.73 16.51 24.08
N THR A 386 -9.98 17.45 23.17
CA THR A 386 -9.18 17.63 21.95
C THR A 386 -7.76 18.13 22.29
N ALA A 387 -7.60 19.10 23.18
CA ALA A 387 -6.29 19.60 23.60
C ALA A 387 -5.46 18.53 24.31
N VAL A 388 -6.05 17.79 25.27
CA VAL A 388 -5.37 16.70 25.99
C VAL A 388 -5.00 15.56 25.03
N LYS A 389 -5.90 15.18 24.12
CA LYS A 389 -5.58 14.22 23.05
C LYS A 389 -4.46 14.72 22.16
N THR A 390 -4.37 16.02 21.88
CA THR A 390 -3.34 16.60 21.01
C THR A 390 -1.97 16.57 21.69
N THR A 391 -1.87 16.91 22.98
CA THR A 391 -0.60 16.90 23.72
C THR A 391 -0.08 15.49 23.96
N ILE A 392 -0.95 14.56 24.40
CA ILE A 392 -0.60 13.13 24.50
C ILE A 392 -0.24 12.60 23.11
N SER A 393 -0.94 13.06 22.07
CA SER A 393 -0.66 12.69 20.70
C SER A 393 0.68 13.22 20.18
N TRP A 394 1.23 14.33 20.64
CA TRP A 394 2.51 14.83 20.12
C TRP A 394 3.68 13.98 20.61
N LYS A 395 3.82 13.80 21.94
CA LYS A 395 4.86 12.94 22.52
C LYS A 395 4.77 11.52 21.97
N TYR A 396 3.54 10.99 21.87
CA TYR A 396 3.29 9.69 21.25
C TYR A 396 3.73 9.64 19.78
N ARG A 397 3.40 10.65 18.96
CA ARG A 397 3.82 10.70 17.56
C ARG A 397 5.34 10.76 17.42
N VAL A 398 6.01 11.61 18.19
CA VAL A 398 7.47 11.73 18.18
C VAL A 398 8.11 10.40 18.56
N MET A 399 7.64 9.75 19.62
CA MET A 399 8.12 8.43 20.04
C MET A 399 7.92 7.38 18.94
N MET A 400 6.73 7.30 18.34
CA MET A 400 6.43 6.32 17.29
C MET A 400 7.22 6.57 16.01
N PHE A 401 7.44 7.83 15.63
CA PHE A 401 8.33 8.16 14.52
C PHE A 401 9.80 7.85 14.85
N GLY A 402 10.23 8.08 16.10
CA GLY A 402 11.55 7.68 16.56
C GLY A 402 11.75 6.17 16.44
N VAL A 403 10.78 5.36 16.89
CA VAL A 403 10.81 3.89 16.72
C VAL A 403 10.82 3.50 15.24
N ALA A 404 9.96 4.09 14.41
CA ALA A 404 9.92 3.83 12.98
C ALA A 404 11.25 4.18 12.30
N PHE A 405 11.83 5.33 12.65
CA PHE A 405 13.11 5.78 12.14
C PHE A 405 14.22 4.81 12.55
N LEU A 406 14.29 4.41 13.82
CA LEU A 406 15.28 3.44 14.30
C LEU A 406 15.16 2.08 13.61
N LEU A 407 13.93 1.57 13.43
CA LEU A 407 13.70 0.32 12.68
C LEU A 407 14.26 0.40 11.26
N TRP A 408 13.98 1.50 10.55
CA TRP A 408 14.49 1.69 9.20
C TRP A 408 15.99 1.99 9.16
N MET A 409 16.52 2.71 10.15
CA MET A 409 17.95 2.98 10.27
C MET A 409 18.71 1.65 10.45
N LEU A 410 18.28 0.81 11.39
CA LEU A 410 18.85 -0.52 11.60
C LEU A 410 18.76 -1.37 10.34
N PHE A 411 17.62 -1.34 9.65
CA PHE A 411 17.43 -2.01 8.37
C PHE A 411 18.40 -1.51 7.29
N VAL A 412 18.64 -0.19 7.21
CA VAL A 412 19.55 0.39 6.20
C VAL A 412 21.02 0.15 6.56
N MET A 413 21.42 0.30 7.83
CA MET A 413 22.79 0.02 8.27
C MET A 413 23.17 -1.44 8.06
N ARG A 414 22.19 -2.33 8.18
CA ARG A 414 22.37 -3.75 7.84
C ARG A 414 22.88 -3.94 6.41
N PHE A 415 22.53 -3.06 5.45
CA PHE A 415 23.14 -3.12 4.12
C PHE A 415 24.65 -2.94 4.21
N TYR A 416 25.12 -1.85 4.83
CA TYR A 416 26.55 -1.58 4.98
C TYR A 416 27.28 -2.69 5.73
N THR A 417 26.74 -3.15 6.86
CA THR A 417 27.34 -4.25 7.62
C THR A 417 27.37 -5.55 6.82
N GLY A 418 26.30 -5.86 6.10
CA GLY A 418 26.21 -7.05 5.26
C GLY A 418 27.22 -7.05 4.11
N TYR A 419 27.39 -5.92 3.40
CA TYR A 419 28.40 -5.78 2.35
C TYR A 419 29.82 -5.71 2.87
N PHE A 420 30.01 -5.12 4.07
CA PHE A 420 31.30 -5.12 4.73
C PHE A 420 31.78 -6.56 5.00
N LEU A 421 30.88 -7.41 5.51
CA LEU A 421 31.22 -8.78 5.91
C LEU A 421 31.29 -9.74 4.73
N VAL A 422 30.42 -9.56 3.74
CA VAL A 422 30.36 -10.37 2.52
C VAL A 422 30.68 -9.43 1.37
N PHE A 423 31.94 -9.39 0.94
CA PHE A 423 32.40 -8.61 -0.21
C PHE A 423 31.70 -9.13 -1.48
N SER A 424 30.44 -8.79 -1.65
CA SER A 424 29.60 -9.21 -2.76
C SER A 424 29.38 -8.03 -3.68
N GLU A 425 29.59 -8.25 -4.97
CA GLU A 425 29.33 -7.28 -6.02
C GLU A 425 27.93 -6.64 -5.88
N TYR A 426 27.86 -5.36 -6.26
CA TYR A 426 26.73 -4.40 -6.32
C TYR A 426 25.28 -4.95 -6.42
N ARG A 427 25.06 -6.18 -6.91
CA ARG A 427 23.75 -6.84 -7.07
C ARG A 427 22.90 -6.82 -5.80
N GLY A 428 23.50 -6.92 -4.63
CA GLY A 428 22.73 -6.92 -3.39
C GLY A 428 21.98 -5.60 -3.14
N ILE A 429 22.57 -4.43 -3.48
CA ILE A 429 21.98 -3.11 -3.17
C ILE A 429 20.70 -2.91 -4.00
N LEU A 430 20.72 -3.40 -5.24
CA LEU A 430 19.62 -3.26 -6.20
C LEU A 430 18.58 -4.38 -6.11
N ASN A 431 18.95 -5.54 -5.56
CA ASN A 431 18.09 -6.71 -5.50
C ASN A 431 17.55 -7.00 -4.10
N HIS A 432 17.36 -5.98 -3.25
CA HIS A 432 16.77 -6.23 -1.94
C HIS A 432 15.26 -6.48 -2.09
N PRO A 433 14.77 -7.71 -1.79
CA PRO A 433 13.46 -8.17 -2.25
C PRO A 433 12.29 -7.35 -1.68
N VAL A 434 12.50 -6.75 -0.50
CA VAL A 434 11.47 -5.98 0.21
C VAL A 434 11.40 -4.50 -0.21
N VAL A 435 12.43 -3.99 -0.91
CA VAL A 435 12.57 -2.55 -1.20
C VAL A 435 12.32 -2.24 -2.67
N GLN A 436 12.93 -3.02 -3.56
CA GLN A 436 13.07 -2.67 -4.97
C GLN A 436 12.28 -3.60 -5.88
N VAL A 437 12.85 -4.73 -6.31
CA VAL A 437 12.13 -5.72 -7.11
C VAL A 437 11.94 -6.99 -6.28
N PRO A 438 10.73 -7.57 -6.25
CA PRO A 438 10.48 -8.83 -5.58
C PRO A 438 11.01 -9.99 -6.43
N CYS A 439 12.32 -10.05 -6.64
CA CYS A 439 13.02 -11.13 -7.32
C CYS A 439 14.09 -11.66 -6.38
N ILE A 440 14.21 -12.99 -6.26
CA ILE A 440 15.29 -13.62 -5.52
C ILE A 440 16.15 -14.31 -6.56
N ASP A 441 17.21 -13.65 -7.02
CA ASP A 441 18.27 -14.28 -7.80
C ASP A 441 19.64 -13.77 -7.36
N TRP A 442 20.41 -14.67 -6.78
CA TRP A 442 21.82 -14.44 -6.48
C TRP A 442 22.70 -15.53 -7.10
N THR A 443 22.18 -16.21 -8.12
CA THR A 443 22.95 -17.24 -8.84
C THR A 443 24.14 -16.59 -9.55
N PRO A 444 25.38 -17.05 -9.28
CA PRO A 444 26.55 -16.60 -10.02
C PRO A 444 26.43 -16.89 -11.52
N TRP A 445 26.96 -16.00 -12.35
CA TRP A 445 26.79 -16.09 -13.80
C TRP A 445 27.59 -17.23 -14.45
N HIS A 446 28.77 -17.56 -13.90
CA HIS A 446 29.58 -18.69 -14.36
C HIS A 446 28.81 -20.02 -14.19
N LEU A 447 28.10 -20.22 -13.07
CA LEU A 447 27.24 -21.40 -12.87
C LEU A 447 26.08 -21.47 -13.87
N VAL A 448 25.52 -20.32 -14.29
CA VAL A 448 24.47 -20.28 -15.33
C VAL A 448 25.03 -20.71 -16.69
N ARG A 449 26.31 -20.46 -16.96
CA ARG A 449 26.99 -20.89 -18.19
C ARG A 449 27.57 -22.30 -18.11
N GLY A 450 27.63 -22.90 -16.92
CA GLY A 450 28.32 -24.17 -16.69
C GLY A 450 29.85 -24.03 -16.75
N GLU A 451 30.37 -22.84 -16.49
CA GLU A 451 31.81 -22.53 -16.46
C GLU A 451 32.32 -22.66 -15.01
N GLU A 452 33.57 -23.11 -14.84
CA GLU A 452 34.33 -22.98 -13.59
C GLU A 452 34.74 -21.50 -13.39
N GLU A 453 34.92 -21.07 -12.14
CA GLU A 453 35.28 -19.67 -11.80
C GLU A 453 36.66 -19.23 -12.33
#